data_AF-A0AAV8UE89-F1
#
_entry.id   AF-A0AAV8UE89-F1
#
_cell.length_a   1.000
_cell.length_b   1.000
_cell.length_c   1.000
_cell.angle_alpha   90.00
_cell.angle_beta   90.00
_cell.angle_gamma   90.00
#
_symmetry.space_group_name_H-M   'P 1'
#
loop_
_entity.id
_entity.type
_entity.pdbx_description
1 polymer ?
#
loop_
_entity_poly.entity_id
_entity_poly.type
_entity_poly.pdbx_seq_one_letter_code
_entity_poly.pdbx_strand_id
1 'polypeptide(L)'
;MATQVVETLQETSPPAASGKPSGSLRKLLIVFSIFLGVIFLGSVALGGFLIHVGLKSCVPKIVSKTEWMNPDATYKNLDMSDGHKYRCLHKEKIEDVAVLASRQSKRSIFPTRHTMWQNVTYVTGGTTVAHRNYLNSYFDQVTFTGVTTMVKASYSNSILSSISFGGPSRMNALQLVGSIARNIKFPAFLSLENMRAMNSLIGMVHMNRTVVIQKPFFKRVSISEIFVGGLLKLASPTFRKAVVENLKVELSLRLEKPFMKESSASNITVNSEVVIENSRMHKSKVSQVEIVGRLLATSFKASRVEFQKVSVAASVSIESVARLDKFSFTELLVAGSVYLENIFLRKGSINRVALGEGLISRKMKALQLRVSDVQVYGSLLAPTSRIGECSFDSLTILEDLVLSSSSIWKTALSEVSVKGGVVAMDSKLSRMILTTVVVGDNSRFCRAKIQEVTVAETVFMGEACFDRANLHKVTFSKVTFVGKVNFGGATLTAVRFVDCTFKDSVSWDFTKGGKDVKFENVLFEGDISFERSSLEKVLVSMPSAESSPLELSDDLQAMIDTTEKMVLDEDIPFEALDEEESSDDEYYYEYEDIGEDFDEDLDEDANEGDDVEEATVGDEEL
;
A
#
# COMPACT_ATOMS: atom_id res chain seq x y z
N MET A 1 35.75 44.74 -10.35
CA MET A 1 36.73 44.11 -9.42
C MET A 1 36.18 42.74 -9.06
N ALA A 2 36.77 41.58 -9.38
CA ALA A 2 37.83 41.22 -10.34
C ALA A 2 37.44 39.81 -10.88
N THR A 3 37.56 39.46 -12.16
CA THR A 3 38.79 39.12 -12.92
C THR A 3 39.58 38.01 -12.21
N GLN A 4 39.49 36.70 -12.53
CA GLN A 4 39.59 35.92 -13.79
C GLN A 4 41.02 35.38 -14.08
N VAL A 5 41.22 34.08 -13.85
CA VAL A 5 42.27 33.17 -14.38
C VAL A 5 41.65 31.74 -14.42
N VAL A 6 41.67 30.85 -15.43
CA VAL A 6 42.30 30.70 -16.78
C VAL A 6 43.46 29.68 -16.86
N GLU A 7 43.22 28.55 -17.57
CA GLU A 7 44.18 27.61 -18.21
C GLU A 7 45.11 26.74 -17.32
N THR A 8 45.65 25.57 -17.73
CA THR A 8 45.47 24.70 -18.92
C THR A 8 45.80 23.24 -18.56
N LEU A 9 45.29 22.24 -19.31
CA LEU A 9 46.10 21.26 -20.07
C LEU A 9 45.28 20.17 -20.79
N GLN A 10 45.78 19.73 -21.96
CA GLN A 10 45.46 18.46 -22.64
C GLN A 10 46.31 17.32 -22.01
N GLU A 11 46.34 16.04 -22.39
CA GLU A 11 45.86 15.29 -23.56
C GLU A 11 45.82 13.78 -23.16
N THR A 12 44.96 12.90 -23.68
CA THR A 12 45.26 11.99 -24.81
C THR A 12 44.17 10.90 -24.88
N SER A 13 44.11 10.15 -25.98
CA SER A 13 43.24 8.96 -26.15
C SER A 13 43.94 7.85 -26.95
N PRO A 14 43.71 6.56 -26.63
CA PRO A 14 43.88 5.46 -27.58
C PRO A 14 42.54 4.76 -27.93
N PRO A 15 42.38 4.19 -29.14
CA PRO A 15 41.12 3.62 -29.63
C PRO A 15 40.96 2.11 -29.36
N ALA A 16 39.72 1.60 -29.40
CA ALA A 16 39.43 0.16 -29.28
C ALA A 16 38.36 -0.34 -30.28
N ALA A 17 38.81 -1.21 -31.18
CA ALA A 17 38.11 -2.31 -31.86
C ALA A 17 36.65 -2.16 -32.34
N SER A 18 36.47 -2.21 -33.67
CA SER A 18 35.22 -2.59 -34.31
C SER A 18 34.88 -4.07 -34.09
N GLY A 19 33.64 -4.39 -33.70
CA GLY A 19 33.16 -5.78 -33.59
C GLY A 19 31.70 -5.96 -33.99
N LYS A 20 31.44 -6.66 -35.10
CA LYS A 20 30.11 -7.18 -35.46
C LYS A 20 30.02 -8.67 -35.12
N PRO A 21 29.07 -9.10 -34.27
CA PRO A 21 28.58 -10.47 -34.27
C PRO A 21 27.34 -10.58 -35.16
N SER A 22 27.35 -11.50 -36.12
CA SER A 22 26.23 -11.76 -37.01
C SER A 22 25.20 -12.74 -36.42
N GLY A 23 23.92 -12.52 -36.75
CA GLY A 23 23.07 -13.61 -37.24
C GLY A 23 22.73 -14.81 -36.34
N SER A 24 22.36 -14.63 -35.07
CA SER A 24 21.71 -15.71 -34.28
C SER A 24 20.40 -15.33 -33.56
N LEU A 25 20.21 -14.05 -33.22
CA LEU A 25 19.07 -13.61 -32.38
C LEU A 25 17.68 -13.58 -33.07
N ARG A 26 17.59 -13.68 -34.41
CA ARG A 26 16.30 -13.59 -35.13
C ARG A 26 15.46 -14.89 -35.12
N LYS A 27 16.01 -16.03 -34.71
CA LYS A 27 15.23 -17.29 -34.58
C LYS A 27 14.68 -17.54 -33.17
N LEU A 28 15.12 -16.78 -32.15
CA LEU A 28 14.67 -16.96 -30.77
C LEU A 28 13.31 -16.29 -30.48
N LEU A 29 13.00 -15.15 -31.11
CA LEU A 29 11.74 -14.41 -30.88
C LEU A 29 10.47 -15.15 -31.37
N ILE A 30 10.58 -15.98 -32.41
CA ILE A 30 9.41 -16.65 -33.00
C ILE A 30 8.91 -17.79 -32.08
N VAL A 31 9.83 -18.50 -31.42
CA VAL A 31 9.48 -19.58 -30.48
C VAL A 31 8.84 -19.02 -29.20
N PHE A 32 9.34 -17.88 -28.69
CA PHE A 32 8.79 -17.24 -27.49
C PHE A 32 7.37 -16.69 -27.69
N SER A 33 7.03 -16.27 -28.92
CA SER A 33 5.72 -15.74 -29.28
C SER A 33 4.62 -16.81 -29.21
N ILE A 34 4.93 -18.06 -29.56
CA ILE A 34 3.99 -19.20 -29.49
C ILE A 34 3.77 -19.64 -28.03
N PHE A 35 4.78 -19.50 -27.16
CA PHE A 35 4.69 -19.93 -25.76
C PHE A 35 3.80 -19.02 -24.89
N LEU A 36 3.66 -17.73 -25.23
CA LEU A 36 2.69 -16.84 -24.55
C LEU A 36 1.25 -17.13 -24.98
N GLY A 37 1.00 -17.51 -26.24
CA GLY A 37 -0.35 -17.77 -26.76
C GLY A 37 -1.06 -18.95 -26.07
N VAL A 38 -0.32 -19.98 -25.66
CA VAL A 38 -0.88 -21.19 -25.02
C VAL A 38 -1.27 -20.94 -23.55
N ILE A 39 -0.68 -19.95 -22.88
CA ILE A 39 -0.98 -19.65 -21.47
C ILE A 39 -2.34 -18.93 -21.32
N PHE A 40 -2.81 -18.23 -22.35
CA PHE A 40 -4.05 -17.44 -22.27
C PHE A 40 -5.36 -18.24 -22.40
N LEU A 41 -5.34 -19.49 -22.91
CA LEU A 41 -6.53 -20.36 -22.91
C LEU A 41 -6.62 -21.31 -21.69
N GLY A 42 -5.59 -21.38 -20.84
CA GLY A 42 -5.55 -22.32 -19.71
C GLY A 42 -6.20 -21.84 -18.40
N SER A 43 -6.59 -20.56 -18.31
CA SER A 43 -6.74 -19.89 -17.00
C SER A 43 -8.18 -19.80 -16.44
N VAL A 44 -9.20 -20.04 -17.26
CA VAL A 44 -10.63 -19.87 -16.85
C VAL A 44 -11.17 -21.11 -16.11
N ALA A 45 -10.55 -22.29 -16.27
CA ALA A 45 -11.08 -23.56 -15.77
C ALA A 45 -10.59 -24.01 -14.37
N LEU A 46 -9.56 -23.36 -13.79
CA LEU A 46 -8.94 -23.83 -12.54
C LEU A 46 -9.19 -22.96 -11.29
N GLY A 47 -9.65 -21.71 -11.45
CA GLY A 47 -9.84 -20.78 -10.34
C GLY A 47 -10.83 -21.28 -9.28
N GLY A 48 -11.96 -21.84 -9.71
CA GLY A 48 -12.99 -22.38 -8.81
C GLY A 48 -12.58 -23.65 -8.04
N PHE A 49 -11.57 -24.39 -8.51
CA PHE A 49 -11.22 -25.69 -7.93
C PHE A 49 -10.29 -25.58 -6.72
N LEU A 50 -9.36 -24.62 -6.71
CA LEU A 50 -8.31 -24.55 -5.70
C LEU A 50 -8.78 -24.02 -4.33
N ILE A 51 -9.74 -23.07 -4.31
CA ILE A 51 -10.35 -22.59 -3.05
C ILE A 51 -11.12 -23.73 -2.37
N HIS A 52 -11.86 -24.52 -3.15
CA HIS A 52 -12.72 -25.59 -2.62
C HIS A 52 -11.95 -26.85 -2.17
N VAL A 53 -10.68 -27.01 -2.57
CA VAL A 53 -9.80 -28.10 -2.13
C VAL A 53 -8.92 -27.69 -0.95
N GLY A 54 -8.41 -26.46 -0.89
CA GLY A 54 -7.49 -26.01 0.16
C GLY A 54 -8.07 -26.08 1.58
N LEU A 55 -9.36 -25.78 1.75
CA LEU A 55 -10.04 -25.83 3.05
C LEU A 55 -10.40 -27.26 3.50
N LYS A 56 -10.62 -28.20 2.57
CA LYS A 56 -10.88 -29.62 2.92
C LYS A 56 -9.69 -30.28 3.63
N SER A 57 -8.48 -29.79 3.43
CA SER A 57 -7.28 -30.22 4.19
C SER A 57 -7.11 -29.55 5.56
N CYS A 58 -7.94 -28.55 5.90
CA CYS A 58 -7.84 -27.76 7.13
C CYS A 58 -8.99 -28.03 8.13
N VAL A 59 -9.99 -28.83 7.75
CA VAL A 59 -10.99 -29.35 8.69
C VAL A 59 -10.30 -30.38 9.61
N PRO A 60 -10.13 -30.12 10.93
CA PRO A 60 -9.67 -31.15 11.84
C PRO A 60 -10.69 -32.29 11.83
N LYS A 61 -10.25 -33.55 11.81
CA LYS A 61 -11.12 -34.73 11.59
C LYS A 61 -12.27 -34.77 12.62
N ILE A 62 -13.44 -34.27 12.23
CA ILE A 62 -14.56 -34.04 13.15
C ILE A 62 -15.14 -35.38 13.58
N VAL A 63 -14.78 -35.80 14.79
CA VAL A 63 -15.50 -36.84 15.52
C VAL A 63 -16.93 -36.35 15.71
N SER A 64 -17.90 -37.11 15.20
CA SER A 64 -19.30 -36.69 15.17
C SER A 64 -19.86 -36.43 16.58
N LYS A 65 -20.78 -35.46 16.74
CA LYS A 65 -21.39 -35.16 18.06
C LYS A 65 -22.03 -36.40 18.70
N THR A 66 -22.48 -37.34 17.86
CA THR A 66 -23.03 -38.66 18.20
C THR A 66 -22.05 -39.64 18.83
N GLU A 67 -20.73 -39.55 18.58
CA GLU A 67 -19.74 -40.46 19.19
C GLU A 67 -19.38 -40.11 20.65
N TRP A 68 -19.86 -38.97 21.15
CA TRP A 68 -19.54 -38.45 22.49
C TRP A 68 -20.55 -38.80 23.58
N MET A 69 -21.65 -39.49 23.25
CA MET A 69 -22.73 -39.80 24.21
C MET A 69 -22.75 -41.28 24.61
N ASN A 70 -22.10 -41.60 25.74
CA ASN A 70 -22.55 -42.66 26.65
C ASN A 70 -22.32 -42.19 28.10
N PRO A 71 -23.36 -41.74 28.84
CA PRO A 71 -23.18 -40.85 30.00
C PRO A 71 -23.25 -41.58 31.35
N ASP A 72 -22.37 -42.56 31.60
CA ASP A 72 -22.38 -43.33 32.87
C ASP A 72 -21.80 -42.58 34.09
N ALA A 73 -21.22 -41.39 33.89
CA ALA A 73 -20.74 -40.51 34.96
C ALA A 73 -20.96 -39.03 34.61
N THR A 74 -21.69 -38.31 35.47
CA THR A 74 -21.87 -36.85 35.41
C THR A 74 -21.60 -36.26 36.79
N TYR A 75 -20.67 -35.29 36.87
CA TYR A 75 -20.41 -34.55 38.11
C TYR A 75 -21.04 -33.16 38.02
N LYS A 76 -21.76 -32.77 39.07
CA LYS A 76 -22.38 -31.45 39.27
C LYS A 76 -21.93 -30.85 40.58
N ASN A 77 -21.91 -29.51 40.66
CA ASN A 77 -21.67 -28.75 41.89
C ASN A 77 -20.35 -29.15 42.61
N LEU A 78 -19.29 -29.44 41.85
CA LEU A 78 -17.95 -29.66 42.41
C LEU A 78 -17.36 -28.31 42.87
N ASP A 79 -17.34 -28.07 44.18
CA ASP A 79 -16.34 -27.17 44.74
C ASP A 79 -14.96 -27.85 44.72
N MET A 80 -13.91 -27.08 44.42
CA MET A 80 -12.52 -27.53 44.37
C MET A 80 -11.59 -26.66 45.21
N SER A 81 -12.12 -25.94 46.20
CA SER A 81 -11.40 -25.15 47.21
C SER A 81 -10.16 -25.84 47.80
N ASP A 82 -10.28 -27.13 48.10
CA ASP A 82 -9.37 -27.83 49.03
C ASP A 82 -8.14 -28.47 48.35
N GLY A 83 -7.95 -28.26 47.04
CA GLY A 83 -6.71 -28.60 46.34
C GLY A 83 -6.35 -30.09 46.25
N HIS A 84 -7.32 -30.98 46.49
CA HIS A 84 -7.16 -32.43 46.38
C HIS A 84 -6.86 -32.90 44.94
N LYS A 85 -6.18 -34.06 44.82
CA LYS A 85 -5.87 -34.69 43.53
C LYS A 85 -7.07 -35.46 42.97
N TYR A 86 -7.98 -34.77 42.29
CA TYR A 86 -9.00 -35.43 41.48
C TYR A 86 -8.34 -36.12 40.26
N ARG A 87 -8.41 -37.45 40.22
CA ARG A 87 -7.89 -38.28 39.11
C ARG A 87 -9.05 -38.72 38.22
N CYS A 88 -9.55 -37.77 37.44
CA CYS A 88 -10.59 -37.97 36.43
C CYS A 88 -10.28 -39.20 35.55
N LEU A 89 -11.30 -40.00 35.25
CA LEU A 89 -11.20 -41.18 34.39
C LEU A 89 -11.41 -40.79 32.91
N HIS A 90 -11.56 -41.78 32.03
CA HIS A 90 -11.80 -41.56 30.61
C HIS A 90 -13.29 -41.27 30.33
N LYS A 91 -13.55 -40.28 29.46
CA LYS A 91 -14.90 -39.85 29.02
C LYS A 91 -15.82 -39.36 30.14
N GLU A 92 -15.43 -38.29 30.83
CA GLU A 92 -16.27 -37.67 31.87
C GLU A 92 -16.96 -36.39 31.39
N LYS A 93 -18.19 -36.18 31.89
CA LYS A 93 -18.97 -34.94 31.73
C LYS A 93 -18.90 -34.12 33.03
N ILE A 94 -18.47 -32.87 32.91
CA ILE A 94 -18.27 -31.93 34.00
C ILE A 94 -19.22 -30.74 33.79
N GLU A 95 -20.17 -30.55 34.69
CA GLU A 95 -21.20 -29.51 34.63
C GLU A 95 -21.18 -28.61 35.87
N ASP A 96 -21.51 -27.33 35.70
CA ASP A 96 -21.83 -26.38 36.77
C ASP A 96 -20.75 -26.29 37.87
N VAL A 97 -19.48 -26.15 37.45
CA VAL A 97 -18.31 -26.15 38.34
C VAL A 97 -17.77 -24.74 38.58
N ALA A 98 -17.83 -24.30 39.83
CA ALA A 98 -17.17 -23.09 40.32
C ALA A 98 -15.79 -23.45 40.89
N VAL A 99 -14.71 -23.01 40.24
CA VAL A 99 -13.34 -23.28 40.70
C VAL A 99 -12.78 -22.07 41.42
N LEU A 100 -12.91 -22.08 42.75
CA LEU A 100 -12.35 -21.07 43.66
C LEU A 100 -10.84 -21.28 43.86
N ALA A 101 -10.02 -20.52 43.15
CA ALA A 101 -8.58 -20.52 43.37
C ALA A 101 -8.22 -19.51 44.49
N SER A 102 -8.13 -19.99 45.73
CA SER A 102 -7.87 -19.16 46.92
C SER A 102 -6.39 -18.98 47.27
N ARG A 103 -5.49 -19.84 46.75
CA ARG A 103 -4.03 -19.82 47.02
C ARG A 103 -3.20 -20.25 45.81
N GLN A 104 -1.90 -19.94 45.83
CA GLN A 104 -0.94 -20.26 44.75
C GLN A 104 -0.75 -21.77 44.52
N SER A 105 -1.66 -22.41 43.77
CA SER A 105 -1.46 -23.78 43.32
C SER A 105 -0.42 -23.83 42.17
N LYS A 106 0.85 -24.07 42.53
CA LYS A 106 1.91 -24.43 41.56
C LYS A 106 1.71 -25.82 40.92
N ARG A 107 0.65 -26.55 41.26
CA ARG A 107 0.39 -27.92 40.78
C ARG A 107 -0.50 -27.89 39.55
N SER A 108 0.03 -28.35 38.42
CA SER A 108 -0.73 -28.54 37.18
C SER A 108 -1.81 -29.60 37.37
N ILE A 109 -3.08 -29.18 37.34
CA ILE A 109 -4.21 -30.09 37.10
C ILE A 109 -4.03 -30.59 35.66
N PHE A 110 -3.77 -31.89 35.50
CA PHE A 110 -3.71 -32.55 34.19
C PHE A 110 -5.12 -33.02 33.82
N PRO A 111 -5.84 -32.36 32.89
CA PRO A 111 -7.14 -32.84 32.45
C PRO A 111 -6.95 -34.09 31.58
N THR A 112 -7.86 -35.06 31.71
CA THR A 112 -7.88 -36.23 30.82
C THR A 112 -8.22 -35.83 29.39
N ARG A 113 -7.65 -36.57 28.42
CA ARG A 113 -8.06 -36.49 27.02
C ARG A 113 -9.56 -36.82 26.93
N HIS A 114 -10.29 -36.16 26.03
CA HIS A 114 -11.71 -36.41 25.80
C HIS A 114 -12.61 -36.10 27.01
N THR A 115 -12.54 -34.86 27.47
CA THR A 115 -13.37 -34.28 28.55
C THR A 115 -14.37 -33.26 27.99
N MET A 116 -15.62 -33.32 28.47
CA MET A 116 -16.67 -32.32 28.19
C MET A 116 -16.86 -31.43 29.41
N TRP A 117 -16.77 -30.12 29.20
CA TRP A 117 -16.88 -29.07 30.22
C TRP A 117 -18.04 -28.14 29.87
N GLN A 118 -19.06 -28.04 30.73
CA GLN A 118 -20.19 -27.11 30.58
C GLN A 118 -20.28 -26.19 31.81
N ASN A 119 -20.67 -24.93 31.60
CA ASN A 119 -20.93 -23.93 32.63
C ASN A 119 -19.80 -23.76 33.67
N VAL A 120 -18.54 -23.73 33.23
CA VAL A 120 -17.39 -23.69 34.15
C VAL A 120 -17.02 -22.25 34.46
N THR A 121 -17.13 -21.85 35.74
CA THR A 121 -16.72 -20.52 36.19
C THR A 121 -15.45 -20.61 37.02
N TYR A 122 -14.39 -19.96 36.54
CA TYR A 122 -13.16 -19.76 37.28
C TYR A 122 -13.26 -18.45 38.06
N VAL A 123 -13.19 -18.54 39.38
CA VAL A 123 -13.22 -17.39 40.30
C VAL A 123 -11.88 -17.36 41.03
N THR A 124 -11.10 -16.31 40.84
CA THR A 124 -9.76 -16.21 41.43
C THR A 124 -9.60 -14.94 42.24
N GLY A 125 -9.20 -15.06 43.51
CA GLY A 125 -8.98 -13.91 44.40
C GLY A 125 -7.66 -13.21 44.11
N GLY A 126 -7.48 -12.64 42.91
CA GLY A 126 -6.24 -11.98 42.48
C GLY A 126 -5.04 -12.91 42.27
N THR A 127 -5.24 -14.24 42.26
CA THR A 127 -4.16 -15.23 42.20
C THR A 127 -3.75 -15.61 40.77
N THR A 128 -2.44 -15.66 40.53
CA THR A 128 -1.80 -16.20 39.32
C THR A 128 -2.27 -17.61 38.97
N VAL A 129 -3.01 -17.79 37.86
CA VAL A 129 -3.46 -19.11 37.40
C VAL A 129 -2.34 -19.84 36.66
N ALA A 130 -1.88 -20.96 37.22
CA ALA A 130 -0.81 -21.78 36.66
C ALA A 130 -1.23 -22.56 35.40
N HIS A 131 -0.25 -22.73 34.51
CA HIS A 131 -0.28 -23.37 33.18
C HIS A 131 -1.27 -24.53 33.02
N ARG A 132 -2.23 -24.41 32.09
CA ARG A 132 -3.17 -25.50 31.72
C ARG A 132 -3.03 -25.91 30.26
N ASN A 133 -2.85 -27.22 30.03
CA ASN A 133 -2.89 -27.86 28.72
C ASN A 133 -4.17 -28.70 28.61
N TYR A 134 -5.06 -28.34 27.71
CA TYR A 134 -6.25 -29.10 27.36
C TYR A 134 -6.06 -29.77 25.99
N LEU A 135 -6.43 -31.05 25.87
CA LEU A 135 -6.18 -31.86 24.68
C LEU A 135 -7.41 -32.69 24.33
N ASN A 136 -7.94 -32.50 23.12
CA ASN A 136 -9.17 -33.13 22.65
C ASN A 136 -10.36 -32.86 23.60
N SER A 137 -10.51 -31.64 24.13
CA SER A 137 -11.59 -31.28 25.06
C SER A 137 -12.68 -30.45 24.38
N TYR A 138 -13.92 -30.62 24.83
CA TYR A 138 -15.04 -29.76 24.45
C TYR A 138 -15.40 -28.84 25.61
N PHE A 139 -15.55 -27.54 25.34
CA PHE A 139 -16.02 -26.54 26.27
C PHE A 139 -17.25 -25.85 25.68
N ASP A 140 -18.30 -25.76 26.49
CA ASP A 140 -19.53 -25.07 26.11
C ASP A 140 -19.46 -23.59 26.52
N GLN A 141 -19.57 -23.33 27.83
CA GLN A 141 -19.39 -22.00 28.41
C GLN A 141 -18.27 -22.05 29.47
N VAL A 142 -17.29 -21.15 29.34
CA VAL A 142 -16.21 -20.95 30.31
C VAL A 142 -16.07 -19.46 30.62
N THR A 143 -16.23 -19.09 31.88
CA THR A 143 -16.08 -17.70 32.33
C THR A 143 -14.92 -17.59 33.31
N PHE A 144 -13.98 -16.68 33.05
CA PHE A 144 -12.89 -16.32 33.94
C PHE A 144 -13.22 -15.00 34.64
N THR A 145 -13.21 -14.98 35.98
CA THR A 145 -13.57 -13.82 36.81
C THR A 145 -12.51 -13.60 37.90
N GLY A 146 -12.19 -12.33 38.18
CA GLY A 146 -11.12 -11.95 39.12
C GLY A 146 -9.69 -12.31 38.66
N VAL A 147 -9.51 -12.77 37.42
CA VAL A 147 -8.20 -13.20 36.89
C VAL A 147 -7.38 -11.99 36.45
N THR A 148 -6.68 -11.38 37.41
CA THR A 148 -5.72 -10.30 37.17
C THR A 148 -4.55 -10.76 36.28
N THR A 149 -4.01 -11.96 36.54
CA THR A 149 -2.86 -12.53 35.81
C THR A 149 -3.06 -14.02 35.51
N MET A 150 -3.13 -14.38 34.22
CA MET A 150 -3.14 -15.78 33.75
C MET A 150 -1.82 -16.13 33.06
N VAL A 151 -1.07 -17.09 33.62
CA VAL A 151 0.25 -17.45 33.06
C VAL A 151 0.12 -18.08 31.68
N LYS A 152 -0.69 -19.13 31.55
CA LYS A 152 -0.86 -19.81 30.26
C LYS A 152 -2.11 -20.67 30.18
N ALA A 153 -2.93 -20.38 29.18
CA ALA A 153 -3.95 -21.29 28.65
C ALA A 153 -3.48 -21.89 27.32
N SER A 154 -3.67 -23.19 27.14
CA SER A 154 -3.22 -23.95 25.97
C SER A 154 -4.24 -25.01 25.60
N TYR A 155 -4.81 -24.91 24.39
CA TYR A 155 -5.89 -25.74 23.88
C TYR A 155 -5.47 -26.41 22.58
N SER A 156 -5.36 -27.74 22.60
CA SER A 156 -4.97 -28.57 21.46
C SER A 156 -6.14 -29.45 21.00
N ASN A 157 -6.44 -29.43 19.70
CA ASN A 157 -7.54 -30.16 19.06
C ASN A 157 -8.88 -30.02 19.81
N SER A 158 -9.14 -28.86 20.39
CA SER A 158 -10.24 -28.62 21.33
C SER A 158 -11.29 -27.70 20.72
N ILE A 159 -12.53 -27.82 21.19
CA ILE A 159 -13.65 -26.97 20.76
C ILE A 159 -14.05 -26.08 21.93
N LEU A 160 -14.15 -24.78 21.69
CA LEU A 160 -14.40 -23.73 22.67
C LEU A 160 -15.63 -22.95 22.18
N SER A 161 -16.81 -23.23 22.73
CA SER A 161 -18.07 -22.71 22.17
C SER A 161 -18.33 -21.27 22.62
N SER A 162 -18.06 -20.95 23.88
CA SER A 162 -18.02 -19.59 24.43
C SER A 162 -16.98 -19.49 25.56
N ILE A 163 -16.04 -18.56 25.43
CA ILE A 163 -15.14 -18.15 26.51
C ILE A 163 -15.39 -16.68 26.83
N SER A 164 -15.44 -16.31 28.11
CA SER A 164 -15.52 -14.92 28.56
C SER A 164 -14.51 -14.60 29.66
N PHE A 165 -13.94 -13.40 29.64
CA PHE A 165 -13.01 -12.88 30.64
C PHE A 165 -13.64 -11.65 31.32
N GLY A 166 -14.42 -11.90 32.37
CA GLY A 166 -15.34 -10.95 33.01
C GLY A 166 -14.70 -9.85 33.88
N GLY A 167 -13.44 -9.49 33.63
CA GLY A 167 -12.72 -8.43 34.34
C GLY A 167 -11.36 -8.15 33.71
N PRO A 168 -10.66 -7.07 34.11
CA PRO A 168 -9.37 -6.71 33.53
C PRO A 168 -8.35 -7.84 33.69
N SER A 169 -7.75 -8.28 32.59
CA SER A 169 -6.85 -9.45 32.58
C SER A 169 -5.53 -9.15 31.88
N ARG A 170 -4.43 -9.44 32.57
CA ARG A 170 -3.12 -9.68 31.96
C ARG A 170 -2.96 -11.18 31.71
N MET A 171 -2.46 -11.57 30.54
CA MET A 171 -2.25 -12.98 30.20
C MET A 171 -0.91 -13.16 29.49
N ASN A 172 -0.01 -13.97 30.04
CA ASN A 172 1.33 -14.14 29.45
C ASN A 172 1.28 -15.02 28.18
N ALA A 173 0.35 -15.99 28.09
CA ALA A 173 0.16 -16.79 26.87
C ALA A 173 -1.25 -17.38 26.68
N LEU A 174 -1.76 -17.26 25.46
CA LEU A 174 -2.94 -18.00 24.96
C LEU A 174 -2.54 -18.83 23.73
N GLN A 175 -2.67 -20.15 23.81
CA GLN A 175 -2.28 -21.06 22.71
C GLN A 175 -3.48 -21.87 22.20
N LEU A 176 -3.75 -21.78 20.90
CA LEU A 176 -4.79 -22.53 20.17
C LEU A 176 -4.10 -23.35 19.06
N VAL A 177 -4.21 -24.67 19.09
CA VAL A 177 -3.56 -25.55 18.10
C VAL A 177 -4.55 -26.60 17.61
N GLY A 178 -4.87 -26.65 16.31
CA GLY A 178 -5.87 -27.59 15.79
C GLY A 178 -7.30 -27.37 16.30
N SER A 179 -7.58 -26.20 16.89
CA SER A 179 -8.73 -25.95 17.75
C SER A 179 -9.78 -25.06 17.07
N ILE A 180 -11.03 -25.11 17.55
CA ILE A 180 -12.15 -24.30 17.07
C ILE A 180 -12.64 -23.44 18.23
N ALA A 181 -12.53 -22.12 18.14
CA ALA A 181 -13.03 -21.17 19.14
C ALA A 181 -14.14 -20.31 18.54
N ARG A 182 -15.41 -20.61 18.85
CA ARG A 182 -16.57 -19.98 18.20
C ARG A 182 -16.83 -18.55 18.68
N ASN A 183 -16.67 -18.31 19.98
CA ASN A 183 -16.96 -17.03 20.62
C ASN A 183 -15.95 -16.80 21.75
N ILE A 184 -15.20 -15.70 21.69
CA ILE A 184 -14.28 -15.28 22.75
C ILE A 184 -14.60 -13.82 23.12
N LYS A 185 -14.95 -13.57 24.39
CA LYS A 185 -15.37 -12.26 24.89
C LYS A 185 -14.41 -11.68 25.91
N PHE A 186 -14.01 -10.43 25.71
CA PHE A 186 -13.20 -9.62 26.61
C PHE A 186 -13.97 -8.32 26.96
N PRO A 187 -14.94 -8.38 27.91
CA PRO A 187 -15.72 -7.22 28.35
C PRO A 187 -14.93 -6.11 29.06
N ALA A 188 -13.66 -6.34 29.38
CA ALA A 188 -12.78 -5.39 30.04
C ALA A 188 -11.41 -5.34 29.34
N PHE A 189 -10.54 -4.44 29.80
CA PHE A 189 -9.17 -4.29 29.30
C PHE A 189 -8.40 -5.63 29.27
N LEU A 190 -7.76 -5.91 28.13
CA LEU A 190 -6.91 -7.09 27.93
C LEU A 190 -5.47 -6.68 27.57
N SER A 191 -4.51 -7.25 28.28
CA SER A 191 -3.10 -7.26 27.87
C SER A 191 -2.62 -8.70 27.71
N LEU A 192 -2.27 -9.11 26.49
CA LEU A 192 -1.90 -10.49 26.14
C LEU A 192 -0.49 -10.56 25.53
N GLU A 193 0.48 -11.07 26.28
CA GLU A 193 1.91 -11.00 25.88
C GLU A 193 2.29 -11.94 24.73
N ASN A 194 1.60 -13.08 24.59
CA ASN A 194 1.89 -14.09 23.56
C ASN A 194 0.61 -14.85 23.14
N MET A 195 -0.16 -14.31 22.19
CA MET A 195 -1.19 -15.10 21.51
C MET A 195 -0.55 -16.03 20.46
N ARG A 196 -0.96 -17.30 20.39
CA ARG A 196 -0.45 -18.25 19.37
C ARG A 196 -1.56 -19.17 18.87
N ALA A 197 -2.10 -18.87 17.69
CA ALA A 197 -3.08 -19.71 17.01
C ALA A 197 -2.46 -20.44 15.80
N MET A 198 -2.69 -21.74 15.68
CA MET A 198 -2.11 -22.60 14.65
C MET A 198 -3.11 -23.65 14.14
N ASN A 199 -3.29 -23.77 12.82
CA ASN A 199 -4.24 -24.72 12.21
C ASN A 199 -5.64 -24.65 12.87
N SER A 200 -6.13 -23.45 13.18
CA SER A 200 -7.29 -23.25 14.06
C SER A 200 -8.35 -22.36 13.42
N LEU A 201 -9.61 -22.53 13.82
CA LEU A 201 -10.72 -21.68 13.41
C LEU A 201 -11.14 -20.83 14.60
N ILE A 202 -11.26 -19.52 14.40
CA ILE A 202 -11.80 -18.57 15.37
C ILE A 202 -13.03 -17.93 14.70
N GLY A 203 -14.18 -17.98 15.38
CA GLY A 203 -15.41 -17.35 14.92
C GLY A 203 -15.39 -15.87 15.24
N MET A 204 -16.21 -15.47 16.22
CA MET A 204 -16.28 -14.11 16.74
C MET A 204 -15.31 -13.90 17.91
N VAL A 205 -14.54 -12.82 17.87
CA VAL A 205 -13.81 -12.28 19.01
C VAL A 205 -14.34 -10.89 19.32
N HIS A 206 -14.95 -10.72 20.50
CA HIS A 206 -15.58 -9.46 20.91
C HIS A 206 -14.79 -8.86 22.09
N MET A 207 -14.32 -7.62 21.93
CA MET A 207 -13.52 -6.90 22.92
C MET A 207 -14.19 -5.54 23.20
N ASN A 208 -14.72 -5.31 24.41
CA ASN A 208 -15.54 -4.12 24.68
C ASN A 208 -14.73 -2.85 25.02
N ARG A 209 -13.40 -2.96 25.15
CA ARG A 209 -12.49 -1.91 25.61
C ARG A 209 -11.13 -2.06 24.90
N THR A 210 -10.19 -1.16 25.19
CA THR A 210 -8.81 -1.21 24.72
C THR A 210 -8.14 -2.58 24.95
N VAL A 211 -7.46 -3.09 23.92
CA VAL A 211 -6.73 -4.35 23.96
C VAL A 211 -5.32 -4.19 23.39
N VAL A 212 -4.35 -4.69 24.14
CA VAL A 212 -2.94 -4.75 23.75
C VAL A 212 -2.53 -6.22 23.61
N ILE A 213 -2.11 -6.63 22.40
CA ILE A 213 -1.58 -7.98 22.17
C ILE A 213 -0.14 -7.88 21.68
N GLN A 214 0.79 -8.38 22.47
CA GLN A 214 2.19 -8.50 22.07
C GLN A 214 2.44 -9.83 21.35
N LYS A 215 3.33 -9.77 20.37
CA LYS A 215 3.90 -10.87 19.58
C LYS A 215 2.88 -11.93 19.09
N PRO A 216 1.64 -11.58 18.68
CA PRO A 216 0.65 -12.61 18.37
C PRO A 216 1.01 -13.36 17.07
N PHE A 217 0.92 -14.68 17.10
CA PHE A 217 1.33 -15.56 16.02
C PHE A 217 0.14 -16.36 15.48
N PHE A 218 -0.28 -16.04 14.26
CA PHE A 218 -1.36 -16.71 13.53
C PHE A 218 -0.80 -17.47 12.33
N LYS A 219 -0.87 -18.82 12.33
CA LYS A 219 -0.38 -19.65 11.22
C LYS A 219 -1.43 -20.68 10.78
N ARG A 220 -1.96 -20.56 9.56
CA ARG A 220 -3.12 -21.35 9.09
C ARG A 220 -4.30 -21.17 10.04
N VAL A 221 -4.81 -19.95 10.13
CA VAL A 221 -5.91 -19.57 11.02
C VAL A 221 -6.93 -18.79 10.20
N SER A 222 -8.21 -19.14 10.30
CA SER A 222 -9.31 -18.21 9.96
C SER A 222 -9.78 -17.54 11.23
N ILE A 223 -10.00 -16.23 11.17
CA ILE A 223 -10.76 -15.46 12.14
C ILE A 223 -11.89 -14.80 11.35
N SER A 224 -13.14 -15.17 11.65
CA SER A 224 -14.28 -14.75 10.81
C SER A 224 -14.95 -13.45 11.23
N GLU A 225 -14.74 -13.00 12.48
CA GLU A 225 -15.26 -11.74 13.00
C GLU A 225 -14.43 -11.26 14.19
N ILE A 226 -14.05 -9.99 14.19
CA ILE A 226 -13.35 -9.33 15.30
C ILE A 226 -14.00 -7.96 15.55
N PHE A 227 -14.57 -7.77 16.74
CA PHE A 227 -15.10 -6.49 17.20
C PHE A 227 -14.23 -5.94 18.33
N VAL A 228 -13.77 -4.69 18.21
CA VAL A 228 -13.07 -3.97 19.29
C VAL A 228 -13.69 -2.59 19.52
N GLY A 229 -14.43 -2.45 20.63
CA GLY A 229 -15.03 -1.19 21.11
C GLY A 229 -14.02 -0.23 21.75
N GLY A 230 -12.79 -0.20 21.26
CA GLY A 230 -11.68 0.56 21.84
C GLY A 230 -10.40 0.46 21.00
N LEU A 231 -9.29 0.98 21.52
CA LEU A 231 -7.99 0.90 20.84
C LEU A 231 -7.53 -0.56 20.71
N LEU A 232 -7.26 -1.02 19.47
CA LEU A 232 -6.58 -2.29 19.22
C LEU A 232 -5.09 -2.05 18.92
N LYS A 233 -4.21 -2.41 19.86
CA LYS A 233 -2.75 -2.35 19.69
C LYS A 233 -2.17 -3.76 19.50
N LEU A 234 -1.61 -4.04 18.32
CA LEU A 234 -0.89 -5.29 18.03
C LEU A 234 0.61 -5.01 17.86
N ALA A 235 1.43 -5.47 18.81
CA ALA A 235 2.88 -5.27 18.79
C ALA A 235 3.62 -6.48 18.22
N SER A 236 4.33 -6.31 17.10
CA SER A 236 5.00 -7.36 16.32
C SER A 236 4.11 -8.57 15.90
N PRO A 237 2.88 -8.36 15.37
CA PRO A 237 2.01 -9.46 14.99
C PRO A 237 2.53 -10.22 13.75
N THR A 238 2.36 -11.54 13.75
CA THR A 238 2.82 -12.44 12.68
C THR A 238 1.66 -13.25 12.11
N PHE A 239 1.29 -12.94 10.86
CA PHE A 239 0.27 -13.64 10.08
C PHE A 239 0.93 -14.48 8.97
N ARG A 240 0.68 -15.80 8.96
CA ARG A 240 1.30 -16.76 8.02
C ARG A 240 0.28 -17.76 7.48
N LYS A 241 -0.30 -17.49 6.32
CA LYS A 241 -1.54 -18.15 5.85
C LYS A 241 -2.68 -17.96 6.83
N ALA A 242 -2.82 -16.75 7.36
CA ALA A 242 -4.00 -16.35 8.10
C ALA A 242 -5.04 -15.78 7.13
N VAL A 243 -6.31 -15.90 7.50
CA VAL A 243 -7.45 -15.21 6.92
C VAL A 243 -8.10 -14.46 8.07
N VAL A 244 -8.32 -13.16 7.91
CA VAL A 244 -9.05 -12.32 8.87
C VAL A 244 -10.20 -11.66 8.13
N GLU A 245 -11.41 -11.90 8.59
CA GLU A 245 -12.65 -11.36 8.01
C GLU A 245 -13.37 -10.52 9.07
N ASN A 246 -14.05 -9.46 8.65
CA ASN A 246 -14.96 -8.64 9.47
C ASN A 246 -14.30 -8.11 10.76
N LEU A 247 -13.24 -7.31 10.60
CA LEU A 247 -12.57 -6.59 11.69
C LEU A 247 -13.18 -5.19 11.82
N LYS A 248 -14.00 -4.95 12.85
CA LYS A 248 -14.45 -3.60 13.23
C LYS A 248 -13.70 -3.09 14.46
N VAL A 249 -13.17 -1.88 14.38
CA VAL A 249 -12.52 -1.17 15.50
C VAL A 249 -13.19 0.19 15.66
N GLU A 250 -13.87 0.41 16.77
CA GLU A 250 -14.66 1.63 17.02
C GLU A 250 -13.78 2.86 17.33
N LEU A 251 -12.54 2.63 17.80
CA LEU A 251 -11.52 3.68 17.95
C LEU A 251 -10.34 3.37 17.01
N SER A 252 -9.09 3.53 17.48
CA SER A 252 -7.89 3.43 16.64
C SER A 252 -7.31 2.01 16.54
N LEU A 253 -6.59 1.73 15.45
CA LEU A 253 -5.86 0.49 15.22
C LEU A 253 -4.36 0.76 15.07
N ARG A 254 -3.52 0.27 16.01
CA ARG A 254 -2.05 0.43 15.95
C ARG A 254 -1.34 -0.90 15.74
N LEU A 255 -0.64 -1.02 14.62
CA LEU A 255 0.12 -2.19 14.18
C LEU A 255 1.62 -1.88 14.17
N GLU A 256 2.33 -2.29 15.21
CA GLU A 256 3.79 -2.08 15.30
C GLU A 256 4.54 -3.29 14.72
N LYS A 257 5.44 -3.08 13.75
CA LYS A 257 6.27 -4.12 13.12
C LYS A 257 5.47 -5.35 12.60
N PRO A 258 4.28 -5.20 11.97
CA PRO A 258 3.47 -6.34 11.54
C PRO A 258 4.12 -7.12 10.40
N PHE A 259 4.05 -8.45 10.45
CA PHE A 259 4.53 -9.35 9.42
C PHE A 259 3.38 -10.17 8.84
N MET A 260 3.04 -9.94 7.56
CA MET A 260 2.05 -10.72 6.82
C MET A 260 2.71 -11.50 5.69
N LYS A 261 2.53 -12.83 5.66
CA LYS A 261 2.97 -13.68 4.55
C LYS A 261 1.87 -14.64 4.10
N GLU A 262 1.60 -14.66 2.79
CA GLU A 262 0.67 -15.61 2.15
C GLU A 262 -0.71 -15.61 2.84
N SER A 263 -1.17 -14.43 3.30
CA SER A 263 -2.35 -14.23 4.15
C SER A 263 -3.32 -13.22 3.53
N SER A 264 -4.59 -13.24 3.94
CA SER A 264 -5.60 -12.25 3.54
C SER A 264 -6.25 -11.57 4.74
N ALA A 265 -6.67 -10.32 4.55
CA ALA A 265 -7.55 -9.62 5.47
C ALA A 265 -8.64 -8.88 4.68
N SER A 266 -9.90 -8.95 5.12
CA SER A 266 -11.02 -8.35 4.39
C SER A 266 -12.19 -7.92 5.27
N ASN A 267 -12.94 -6.91 4.82
CA ASN A 267 -13.96 -6.20 5.59
C ASN A 267 -13.34 -5.67 6.90
N ILE A 268 -12.50 -4.65 6.75
CA ILE A 268 -11.85 -3.96 7.87
C ILE A 268 -12.43 -2.54 7.95
N THR A 269 -13.18 -2.24 9.00
CA THR A 269 -13.68 -0.89 9.28
C THR A 269 -13.02 -0.36 10.54
N VAL A 270 -12.43 0.84 10.48
CA VAL A 270 -11.82 1.55 11.61
C VAL A 270 -12.37 2.96 11.66
N ASN A 271 -13.14 3.29 12.69
CA ASN A 271 -13.87 4.56 12.76
C ASN A 271 -12.97 5.75 13.14
N SER A 272 -11.68 5.51 13.41
CA SER A 272 -10.70 6.51 13.78
C SER A 272 -9.35 6.20 13.11
N GLU A 273 -8.23 6.57 13.75
CA GLU A 273 -6.89 6.44 13.19
C GLU A 273 -6.41 4.98 13.00
N VAL A 274 -5.72 4.73 11.89
CA VAL A 274 -4.90 3.53 11.67
C VAL A 274 -3.42 3.90 11.62
N VAL A 275 -2.61 3.35 12.52
CA VAL A 275 -1.14 3.52 12.58
C VAL A 275 -0.43 2.21 12.23
N ILE A 276 0.43 2.23 11.21
CA ILE A 276 1.17 1.05 10.72
C ILE A 276 2.67 1.34 10.68
N GLU A 277 3.42 0.83 11.66
CA GLU A 277 4.86 1.08 11.77
C GLU A 277 5.68 -0.12 11.29
N ASN A 278 6.73 0.10 10.51
CA ASN A 278 7.75 -0.90 10.17
C ASN A 278 7.22 -2.20 9.54
N SER A 279 6.07 -2.13 8.87
CA SER A 279 5.34 -3.28 8.30
C SER A 279 6.12 -4.07 7.24
N ARG A 280 5.89 -5.39 7.20
CA ARG A 280 6.46 -6.32 6.23
C ARG A 280 5.40 -7.26 5.65
N MET A 281 4.96 -7.00 4.42
CA MET A 281 3.93 -7.78 3.71
C MET A 281 4.50 -8.55 2.51
N HIS A 282 4.09 -9.81 2.33
CA HIS A 282 4.50 -10.66 1.21
C HIS A 282 3.39 -11.59 0.71
N LYS A 283 3.10 -11.62 -0.61
CA LYS A 283 2.06 -12.50 -1.21
C LYS A 283 0.71 -12.40 -0.47
N SER A 284 0.30 -11.20 -0.07
CA SER A 284 -0.83 -11.02 0.84
C SER A 284 -1.84 -10.04 0.23
N LYS A 285 -3.14 -10.32 0.43
CA LYS A 285 -4.25 -9.49 -0.03
C LYS A 285 -4.88 -8.74 1.14
N VAL A 286 -5.27 -7.50 0.91
CA VAL A 286 -6.06 -6.68 1.82
C VAL A 286 -7.19 -6.07 0.99
N SER A 287 -8.45 -6.23 1.40
CA SER A 287 -9.57 -5.74 0.57
C SER A 287 -10.83 -5.38 1.33
N GLN A 288 -11.60 -4.41 0.84
CA GLN A 288 -12.75 -3.85 1.56
C GLN A 288 -12.28 -3.31 2.92
N VAL A 289 -11.45 -2.28 2.84
CA VAL A 289 -10.93 -1.53 3.99
C VAL A 289 -11.54 -0.15 3.98
N GLU A 290 -11.97 0.29 5.15
CA GLU A 290 -12.65 1.55 5.39
C GLU A 290 -12.05 2.17 6.64
N ILE A 291 -11.53 3.38 6.50
CA ILE A 291 -10.89 4.12 7.58
C ILE A 291 -11.54 5.50 7.60
N VAL A 292 -12.36 5.77 8.62
CA VAL A 292 -13.02 7.09 8.75
C VAL A 292 -12.00 8.15 9.16
N GLY A 293 -11.07 7.78 10.06
CA GLY A 293 -9.96 8.64 10.45
C GLY A 293 -8.77 8.61 9.48
N ARG A 294 -7.61 9.07 9.96
CA ARG A 294 -6.36 9.12 9.17
C ARG A 294 -5.64 7.77 9.10
N LEU A 295 -4.90 7.54 8.03
CA LEU A 295 -3.97 6.41 7.89
C LEU A 295 -2.52 6.90 7.94
N LEU A 296 -1.78 6.57 9.00
CA LEU A 296 -0.35 6.83 9.13
C LEU A 296 0.46 5.53 8.92
N ALA A 297 1.41 5.52 7.99
CA ALA A 297 2.24 4.36 7.71
C ALA A 297 3.73 4.72 7.63
N THR A 298 4.55 4.19 8.56
CA THR A 298 6.00 4.48 8.62
C THR A 298 6.83 3.26 8.18
N SER A 299 7.86 3.48 7.35
CA SER A 299 8.83 2.43 6.94
C SER A 299 8.22 1.14 6.35
N PHE A 300 7.10 1.30 5.64
CA PHE A 300 6.25 0.22 5.11
C PHE A 300 6.91 -0.59 3.96
N LYS A 301 7.05 -1.91 4.10
CA LYS A 301 7.73 -2.77 3.11
C LYS A 301 6.81 -3.89 2.61
N ALA A 302 6.42 -3.85 1.34
CA ALA A 302 5.50 -4.82 0.74
C ALA A 302 6.02 -5.44 -0.56
N SER A 303 5.64 -6.69 -0.83
CA SER A 303 5.97 -7.36 -2.09
C SER A 303 4.99 -8.43 -2.52
N ARG A 304 4.56 -8.43 -3.79
CA ARG A 304 3.48 -9.32 -4.28
C ARG A 304 2.20 -9.10 -3.45
N VAL A 305 1.76 -7.87 -3.31
CA VAL A 305 0.58 -7.52 -2.48
C VAL A 305 -0.54 -6.93 -3.33
N GLU A 306 -1.76 -7.16 -2.89
CA GLU A 306 -2.98 -6.72 -3.56
C GLU A 306 -3.83 -5.92 -2.56
N PHE A 307 -4.15 -4.69 -2.91
CA PHE A 307 -5.07 -3.81 -2.20
C PHE A 307 -6.28 -3.57 -3.10
N GLN A 308 -7.48 -3.87 -2.63
CA GLN A 308 -8.71 -3.74 -3.42
C GLN A 308 -9.85 -3.12 -2.60
N LYS A 309 -10.51 -2.06 -3.07
CA LYS A 309 -11.56 -1.35 -2.31
C LYS A 309 -11.03 -0.89 -0.96
N VAL A 310 -10.18 0.13 -0.99
CA VAL A 310 -9.65 0.80 0.20
C VAL A 310 -10.18 2.23 0.19
N SER A 311 -10.92 2.62 1.23
CA SER A 311 -11.43 3.97 1.43
C SER A 311 -10.81 4.58 2.68
N VAL A 312 -10.39 5.84 2.59
CA VAL A 312 -9.93 6.65 3.73
C VAL A 312 -10.63 8.01 3.66
N ALA A 313 -11.47 8.33 4.65
CA ALA A 313 -12.27 9.56 4.64
C ALA A 313 -11.48 10.79 5.13
N ALA A 314 -10.39 10.60 5.89
CA ALA A 314 -9.41 11.64 6.17
C ALA A 314 -8.14 11.46 5.31
N SER A 315 -7.01 12.01 5.77
CA SER A 315 -5.72 11.99 5.07
C SER A 315 -4.95 10.66 5.18
N VAL A 316 -4.06 10.41 4.22
CA VAL A 316 -3.09 9.30 4.22
C VAL A 316 -1.67 9.85 4.26
N SER A 317 -0.88 9.54 5.30
CA SER A 317 0.56 9.83 5.33
C SER A 317 1.38 8.54 5.26
N ILE A 318 2.28 8.45 4.28
CA ILE A 318 3.29 7.39 4.20
C ILE A 318 4.68 8.01 4.29
N GLU A 319 5.36 7.71 5.41
CA GLU A 319 6.59 8.34 5.83
C GLU A 319 7.76 7.35 5.95
N SER A 320 8.98 7.91 5.98
CA SER A 320 10.23 7.14 5.95
C SER A 320 10.33 6.23 4.71
N VAL A 321 11.30 5.31 4.67
CA VAL A 321 11.58 4.51 3.45
C VAL A 321 10.55 3.41 3.25
N ALA A 322 9.42 3.75 2.64
CA ALA A 322 8.45 2.78 2.15
C ALA A 322 8.93 2.13 0.83
N ARG A 323 8.66 0.83 0.65
CA ARG A 323 9.09 0.07 -0.53
C ARG A 323 8.05 -0.98 -0.94
N LEU A 324 7.47 -0.82 -2.13
CA LEU A 324 6.51 -1.74 -2.73
C LEU A 324 7.09 -2.35 -4.02
N ASP A 325 7.23 -3.67 -4.10
CA ASP A 325 7.67 -4.41 -5.31
C ASP A 325 6.60 -5.42 -5.77
N LYS A 326 6.09 -5.25 -7.01
CA LYS A 326 5.00 -6.08 -7.57
C LYS A 326 3.75 -5.97 -6.72
N PHE A 327 3.14 -4.79 -6.71
CA PHE A 327 1.92 -4.51 -5.97
C PHE A 327 0.76 -4.22 -6.94
N SER A 328 -0.47 -4.33 -6.48
CA SER A 328 -1.64 -3.81 -7.19
C SER A 328 -2.53 -3.03 -6.21
N PHE A 329 -2.89 -1.80 -6.55
CA PHE A 329 -4.02 -1.09 -5.98
C PHE A 329 -5.15 -1.08 -7.01
N THR A 330 -6.37 -1.37 -6.57
CA THR A 330 -7.59 -1.32 -7.38
C THR A 330 -8.70 -0.72 -6.53
N GLU A 331 -9.38 0.33 -6.99
CA GLU A 331 -10.47 0.98 -6.25
C GLU A 331 -9.94 1.51 -4.89
N LEU A 332 -9.09 2.55 -4.97
CA LEU A 332 -8.57 3.30 -3.82
C LEU A 332 -9.21 4.69 -3.79
N LEU A 333 -9.94 4.99 -2.72
CA LEU A 333 -10.53 6.29 -2.46
C LEU A 333 -9.81 6.93 -1.26
N VAL A 334 -9.40 8.19 -1.40
CA VAL A 334 -8.98 9.03 -0.27
C VAL A 334 -9.66 10.38 -0.44
N ALA A 335 -10.46 10.80 0.54
CA ALA A 335 -11.11 12.11 0.50
C ALA A 335 -10.15 13.22 0.95
N GLY A 336 -9.39 12.98 2.02
CA GLY A 336 -8.32 13.88 2.45
C GLY A 336 -7.07 13.82 1.56
N SER A 337 -6.07 14.61 1.95
CA SER A 337 -4.77 14.72 1.28
C SER A 337 -3.91 13.47 1.45
N VAL A 338 -3.09 13.18 0.43
CA VAL A 338 -2.11 12.09 0.47
C VAL A 338 -0.69 12.64 0.52
N TYR A 339 0.01 12.40 1.63
CA TYR A 339 1.44 12.68 1.79
C TYR A 339 2.28 11.41 1.59
N LEU A 340 3.27 11.48 0.70
CA LEU A 340 4.19 10.40 0.34
C LEU A 340 5.62 10.92 0.42
N GLU A 341 6.45 10.43 1.35
CA GLU A 341 7.87 10.78 1.40
C GLU A 341 8.79 9.54 1.27
N ASN A 342 9.84 9.65 0.45
CA ASN A 342 10.89 8.65 0.26
C ASN A 342 10.41 7.28 -0.30
N ILE A 343 9.21 7.24 -0.89
CA ILE A 343 8.59 6.02 -1.42
C ILE A 343 9.37 5.43 -2.60
N PHE A 344 9.59 4.12 -2.58
CA PHE A 344 10.06 3.33 -3.72
C PHE A 344 8.94 2.41 -4.23
N LEU A 345 8.43 2.68 -5.43
CA LEU A 345 7.39 1.90 -6.10
C LEU A 345 7.98 1.16 -7.30
N ARG A 346 7.79 -0.16 -7.38
CA ARG A 346 8.32 -0.96 -8.49
C ARG A 346 7.37 -2.05 -8.99
N LYS A 347 7.28 -2.20 -10.32
CA LYS A 347 6.58 -3.31 -11.00
C LYS A 347 5.10 -3.47 -10.60
N GLY A 348 4.45 -2.37 -10.21
CA GLY A 348 3.08 -2.40 -9.70
C GLY A 348 2.04 -1.83 -10.66
N SER A 349 0.78 -2.08 -10.36
CA SER A 349 -0.38 -1.44 -10.99
C SER A 349 -1.13 -0.57 -9.98
N ILE A 350 -1.68 0.52 -10.45
CA ILE A 350 -2.59 1.42 -9.73
C ILE A 350 -3.78 1.62 -10.67
N ASN A 351 -4.97 1.21 -10.25
CA ASN A 351 -6.17 1.29 -11.08
C ASN A 351 -7.35 1.84 -10.26
N ARG A 352 -8.16 2.74 -10.84
CA ARG A 352 -9.36 3.31 -10.21
C ARG A 352 -9.01 3.96 -8.87
N VAL A 353 -8.38 5.13 -8.95
CA VAL A 353 -7.94 5.87 -7.77
C VAL A 353 -8.47 7.29 -7.81
N ALA A 354 -9.18 7.69 -6.75
CA ALA A 354 -9.69 9.03 -6.55
C ALA A 354 -9.07 9.63 -5.27
N LEU A 355 -8.39 10.77 -5.42
CA LEU A 355 -7.73 11.49 -4.32
C LEU A 355 -8.33 12.90 -4.24
N GLY A 356 -8.96 13.26 -3.11
CA GLY A 356 -9.63 14.55 -2.91
C GLY A 356 -8.64 15.72 -2.82
N GLU A 357 -8.22 16.13 -1.62
CA GLU A 357 -7.37 17.33 -1.39
C GLU A 357 -5.99 17.32 -2.12
N GLY A 358 -5.62 16.25 -2.82
CA GLY A 358 -4.42 16.19 -3.66
C GLY A 358 -3.33 15.22 -3.18
N LEU A 359 -2.19 15.23 -3.88
CA LEU A 359 -1.10 14.28 -3.70
C LEU A 359 0.27 14.99 -3.62
N ILE A 360 0.91 14.92 -2.46
CA ILE A 360 2.25 15.47 -2.22
C ILE A 360 3.25 14.32 -2.13
N SER A 361 4.15 14.20 -3.12
CA SER A 361 5.07 13.08 -3.30
C SER A 361 6.53 13.51 -3.38
N ARG A 362 7.23 13.46 -2.25
CA ARG A 362 8.62 13.94 -2.10
C ARG A 362 9.64 12.81 -2.27
N LYS A 363 10.63 13.03 -3.15
CA LYS A 363 11.77 12.11 -3.41
C LYS A 363 11.35 10.73 -3.94
N MET A 364 10.15 10.61 -4.52
CA MET A 364 9.57 9.35 -5.00
C MET A 364 10.44 8.68 -6.07
N LYS A 365 10.49 7.35 -6.05
CA LYS A 365 11.19 6.51 -7.03
C LYS A 365 10.22 5.47 -7.59
N ALA A 366 9.59 5.80 -8.72
CA ALA A 366 8.68 4.94 -9.47
C ALA A 366 9.42 4.24 -10.63
N LEU A 367 9.29 2.92 -10.74
CA LEU A 367 9.93 2.13 -11.79
C LEU A 367 9.01 1.00 -12.30
N GLN A 368 8.70 0.98 -13.59
CA GLN A 368 7.87 -0.05 -14.21
C GLN A 368 6.46 -0.11 -13.59
N LEU A 369 5.82 1.05 -13.41
CA LEU A 369 4.43 1.13 -12.95
C LEU A 369 3.45 1.20 -14.12
N ARG A 370 2.22 0.76 -13.88
CA ARG A 370 1.05 1.09 -14.69
C ARG A 370 0.06 1.84 -13.82
N VAL A 371 -0.48 2.94 -14.33
CA VAL A 371 -1.47 3.79 -13.68
C VAL A 371 -2.61 3.99 -14.67
N SER A 372 -3.84 3.69 -14.27
CA SER A 372 -5.05 3.77 -15.11
C SER A 372 -6.25 4.18 -14.27
N ASP A 373 -7.27 4.81 -14.87
CA ASP A 373 -8.47 5.31 -14.19
C ASP A 373 -8.12 6.15 -12.93
N VAL A 374 -7.36 7.26 -13.05
CA VAL A 374 -6.92 8.06 -11.88
C VAL A 374 -7.42 9.50 -11.92
N GLN A 375 -8.02 9.93 -10.81
CA GLN A 375 -8.53 11.28 -10.58
C GLN A 375 -7.86 11.89 -9.34
N VAL A 376 -7.41 13.13 -9.46
CA VAL A 376 -6.89 13.95 -8.35
C VAL A 376 -7.64 15.28 -8.35
N TYR A 377 -8.46 15.53 -7.33
CA TYR A 377 -9.30 16.73 -7.24
C TYR A 377 -8.50 17.96 -6.77
N GLY A 378 -7.39 17.76 -6.06
CA GLY A 378 -6.37 18.76 -5.76
C GLY A 378 -5.09 18.60 -6.59
N SER A 379 -4.05 19.32 -6.20
CA SER A 379 -2.75 19.36 -6.90
C SER A 379 -1.95 18.06 -6.79
N LEU A 380 -1.21 17.71 -7.85
CA LEU A 380 -0.26 16.61 -7.88
C LEU A 380 1.18 17.15 -7.81
N LEU A 381 1.70 17.28 -6.59
CA LEU A 381 3.02 17.82 -6.29
C LEU A 381 4.05 16.68 -6.15
N ALA A 382 4.75 16.33 -7.23
CA ALA A 382 5.78 15.28 -7.22
C ALA A 382 7.23 15.78 -7.50
N PRO A 383 7.72 16.85 -6.82
CA PRO A 383 9.04 17.44 -7.09
C PRO A 383 10.21 16.52 -6.72
N THR A 384 11.34 16.67 -7.42
CA THR A 384 12.58 15.86 -7.25
C THR A 384 12.43 14.35 -7.49
N SER A 385 11.29 13.92 -8.06
CA SER A 385 10.96 12.51 -8.26
C SER A 385 11.79 11.85 -9.36
N ARG A 386 11.86 10.51 -9.33
CA ARG A 386 12.44 9.67 -10.37
C ARG A 386 11.38 8.70 -10.88
N ILE A 387 10.89 8.91 -12.09
CA ILE A 387 9.79 8.13 -12.70
C ILE A 387 10.32 7.48 -13.96
N GLY A 388 10.35 6.15 -14.00
CA GLY A 388 11.01 5.39 -15.06
C GLY A 388 10.19 4.22 -15.59
N GLU A 389 10.13 4.06 -16.91
CA GLU A 389 9.52 2.88 -17.55
C GLU A 389 8.04 2.68 -17.18
N CYS A 390 7.32 3.77 -16.91
CA CYS A 390 5.93 3.76 -16.45
C CYS A 390 4.93 4.05 -17.60
N SER A 391 3.68 3.65 -17.43
CA SER A 391 2.55 4.11 -18.25
C SER A 391 1.48 4.74 -17.36
N PHE A 392 0.93 5.85 -17.82
CA PHE A 392 -0.22 6.53 -17.27
C PHE A 392 -1.29 6.60 -18.37
N ASP A 393 -2.47 6.06 -18.08
CA ASP A 393 -3.68 6.00 -18.91
C ASP A 393 -4.79 6.76 -18.15
N SER A 394 -5.63 7.51 -18.86
CA SER A 394 -6.89 8.07 -18.35
C SER A 394 -6.70 8.77 -16.98
N LEU A 395 -5.83 9.79 -16.95
CA LEU A 395 -5.41 10.54 -15.75
C LEU A 395 -5.99 11.95 -15.76
N THR A 396 -6.76 12.30 -14.72
CA THR A 396 -7.35 13.63 -14.52
C THR A 396 -6.77 14.29 -13.27
N ILE A 397 -6.39 15.56 -13.37
CA ILE A 397 -5.92 16.41 -12.26
C ILE A 397 -6.66 17.75 -12.34
N LEU A 398 -7.38 18.16 -11.29
CA LEU A 398 -8.21 19.38 -11.34
C LEU A 398 -7.46 20.67 -10.94
N GLU A 399 -6.27 20.55 -10.35
CA GLU A 399 -5.34 21.67 -10.08
C GLU A 399 -3.98 21.44 -10.80
N ASP A 400 -2.87 21.85 -10.18
CA ASP A 400 -1.53 21.87 -10.76
C ASP A 400 -0.81 20.49 -10.74
N LEU A 401 -0.06 20.21 -11.80
CA LEU A 401 0.89 19.10 -11.88
C LEU A 401 2.33 19.62 -11.75
N VAL A 402 2.94 19.47 -10.58
CA VAL A 402 4.30 20.00 -10.29
C VAL A 402 5.33 18.87 -10.30
N LEU A 403 6.17 18.88 -11.34
CA LEU A 403 7.24 17.92 -11.62
C LEU A 403 8.64 18.54 -11.58
N SER A 404 8.78 19.68 -10.90
CA SER A 404 10.01 20.47 -10.85
C SER A 404 11.22 19.68 -10.30
N SER A 405 12.38 19.87 -10.94
CA SER A 405 13.63 19.13 -10.67
C SER A 405 13.54 17.59 -10.75
N SER A 406 12.46 17.03 -11.30
CA SER A 406 12.28 15.58 -11.45
C SER A 406 13.04 15.00 -12.65
N SER A 407 13.25 13.69 -12.64
CA SER A 407 13.84 12.92 -13.73
C SER A 407 12.84 11.86 -14.20
N ILE A 408 12.27 12.06 -15.38
CA ILE A 408 11.24 11.19 -15.96
C ILE A 408 11.79 10.54 -17.24
N TRP A 409 11.68 9.22 -17.38
CA TRP A 409 12.20 8.52 -18.55
C TRP A 409 11.39 7.31 -19.00
N LYS A 410 11.44 7.01 -20.31
CA LYS A 410 10.75 5.84 -20.92
C LYS A 410 9.28 5.74 -20.48
N THR A 411 8.59 6.89 -20.40
CA THR A 411 7.27 6.99 -19.77
C THR A 411 6.22 7.37 -20.80
N ALA A 412 5.11 6.65 -20.82
CA ALA A 412 3.94 6.95 -21.64
C ALA A 412 2.88 7.66 -20.80
N LEU A 413 2.24 8.67 -21.40
CA LEU A 413 1.09 9.42 -20.89
C LEU A 413 0.04 9.41 -22.01
N SER A 414 -1.12 8.82 -21.75
CA SER A 414 -2.25 8.71 -22.66
C SER A 414 -3.51 9.20 -21.95
N GLU A 415 -4.38 9.94 -22.65
CA GLU A 415 -5.65 10.44 -22.10
C GLU A 415 -5.45 11.21 -20.78
N VAL A 416 -4.63 12.27 -20.81
CA VAL A 416 -4.27 13.03 -19.60
C VAL A 416 -4.87 14.42 -19.63
N SER A 417 -5.74 14.73 -18.68
CA SER A 417 -6.25 16.08 -18.45
C SER A 417 -5.63 16.68 -17.18
N VAL A 418 -5.13 17.91 -17.29
CA VAL A 418 -4.73 18.76 -16.17
C VAL A 418 -5.46 20.09 -16.32
N LYS A 419 -6.41 20.39 -15.44
CA LYS A 419 -7.17 21.67 -15.47
C LYS A 419 -6.29 22.85 -15.05
N GLY A 420 -5.39 22.66 -14.08
CA GLY A 420 -4.39 23.64 -13.69
C GLY A 420 -3.16 23.68 -14.60
N GLY A 421 -2.04 24.20 -14.07
CA GLY A 421 -0.78 24.34 -14.77
C GLY A 421 0.12 23.10 -14.68
N VAL A 422 1.09 22.99 -15.60
CA VAL A 422 2.11 21.92 -15.60
C VAL A 422 3.49 22.51 -15.37
N VAL A 423 4.07 22.31 -14.18
CA VAL A 423 5.34 22.95 -13.77
C VAL A 423 6.47 21.92 -13.69
N ALA A 424 7.18 21.74 -14.80
CA ALA A 424 8.29 20.81 -14.98
C ALA A 424 9.66 21.52 -15.11
N MET A 425 9.84 22.64 -14.40
CA MET A 425 11.07 23.45 -14.43
C MET A 425 12.30 22.65 -13.94
N ASP A 426 13.47 22.92 -14.56
CA ASP A 426 14.76 22.26 -14.27
C ASP A 426 14.74 20.70 -14.34
N SER A 427 13.69 20.11 -14.91
CA SER A 427 13.50 18.66 -14.98
C SER A 427 14.33 17.99 -16.10
N LYS A 428 14.35 16.66 -16.09
CA LYS A 428 14.94 15.83 -17.16
C LYS A 428 13.87 14.87 -17.68
N LEU A 429 13.33 15.17 -18.87
CA LEU A 429 12.27 14.40 -19.54
C LEU A 429 12.90 13.65 -20.71
N SER A 430 12.86 12.31 -20.74
CA SER A 430 13.62 11.56 -21.76
C SER A 430 12.96 10.27 -22.28
N ARG A 431 12.83 10.12 -23.60
CA ARG A 431 12.12 9.00 -24.24
C ARG A 431 10.69 8.89 -23.72
N MET A 432 9.97 10.00 -23.72
CA MET A 432 8.56 10.05 -23.30
C MET A 432 7.65 10.09 -24.51
N ILE A 433 6.45 9.55 -24.35
CA ILE A 433 5.36 9.63 -25.32
C ILE A 433 4.18 10.25 -24.58
N LEU A 434 3.70 11.37 -25.09
CA LEU A 434 2.46 12.03 -24.66
C LEU A 434 1.48 11.92 -25.83
N THR A 435 0.27 11.45 -25.57
CA THR A 435 -0.81 11.26 -26.56
C THR A 435 -2.13 11.66 -25.92
N THR A 436 -2.97 12.43 -26.60
CA THR A 436 -4.27 12.88 -26.08
C THR A 436 -4.14 13.56 -24.71
N VAL A 437 -3.43 14.69 -24.69
CA VAL A 437 -3.13 15.44 -23.45
C VAL A 437 -3.72 16.84 -23.52
N VAL A 438 -4.44 17.27 -22.48
CA VAL A 438 -5.02 18.61 -22.35
C VAL A 438 -4.45 19.28 -21.10
N VAL A 439 -3.99 20.53 -21.22
CA VAL A 439 -3.55 21.36 -20.10
C VAL A 439 -4.30 22.69 -20.12
N GLY A 440 -5.07 22.96 -19.06
CA GLY A 440 -5.99 24.10 -18.95
C GLY A 440 -5.33 25.43 -18.62
N ASP A 441 -4.26 25.44 -17.81
CA ASP A 441 -3.50 26.66 -17.49
C ASP A 441 -2.01 26.56 -17.93
N ASN A 442 -1.12 27.30 -17.29
CA ASN A 442 0.20 27.64 -17.80
C ASN A 442 1.17 26.47 -17.67
N SER A 443 1.83 26.14 -18.78
CA SER A 443 2.81 25.06 -18.87
C SER A 443 4.23 25.60 -18.83
N ARG A 444 4.99 25.26 -17.78
CA ARG A 444 6.33 25.81 -17.49
C ARG A 444 7.40 24.72 -17.53
N PHE A 445 8.07 24.62 -18.68
CA PHE A 445 9.21 23.73 -18.95
C PHE A 445 10.56 24.46 -18.88
N CYS A 446 10.61 25.65 -18.28
CA CYS A 446 11.81 26.49 -18.23
C CYS A 446 13.05 25.72 -17.73
N ARG A 447 14.16 25.84 -18.45
CA ARG A 447 15.45 25.14 -18.19
C ARG A 447 15.40 23.61 -18.19
N ALA A 448 14.27 22.99 -18.54
CA ALA A 448 14.16 21.54 -18.60
C ALA A 448 15.04 20.93 -19.72
N LYS A 449 15.44 19.68 -19.55
CA LYS A 449 16.18 18.89 -20.55
C LYS A 449 15.25 17.84 -21.11
N ILE A 450 14.78 18.06 -22.34
CA ILE A 450 13.74 17.30 -23.03
C ILE A 450 14.39 16.55 -24.19
N GLN A 451 14.52 15.22 -24.08
CA GLN A 451 15.27 14.41 -25.06
C GLN A 451 14.43 13.24 -25.59
N GLU A 452 14.37 13.07 -26.92
CA GLU A 452 13.71 11.92 -27.57
C GLU A 452 12.23 11.80 -27.16
N VAL A 453 11.54 12.95 -26.98
CA VAL A 453 10.14 13.03 -26.54
C VAL A 453 9.22 13.20 -27.75
N THR A 454 8.14 12.44 -27.81
CA THR A 454 7.02 12.66 -28.74
C THR A 454 5.85 13.24 -27.96
N VAL A 455 5.27 14.32 -28.48
CA VAL A 455 4.02 14.93 -28.02
C VAL A 455 3.06 14.87 -29.20
N ALA A 456 1.97 14.12 -29.04
CA ALA A 456 0.97 13.87 -30.08
C ALA A 456 -0.41 14.31 -29.59
N GLU A 457 -1.22 14.91 -30.47
CA GLU A 457 -2.67 15.15 -30.24
C GLU A 457 -2.90 15.81 -28.88
N THR A 458 -2.20 16.92 -28.66
CA THR A 458 -2.06 17.59 -27.35
C THR A 458 -2.48 19.05 -27.47
N VAL A 459 -3.19 19.56 -26.46
CA VAL A 459 -3.66 20.96 -26.42
C VAL A 459 -3.16 21.66 -25.15
N PHE A 460 -2.50 22.79 -25.35
CA PHE A 460 -2.09 23.72 -24.30
C PHE A 460 -3.00 24.96 -24.36
N MET A 461 -3.86 25.13 -23.36
CA MET A 461 -4.80 26.25 -23.30
C MET A 461 -4.12 27.54 -22.79
N GLY A 462 -3.40 27.46 -21.66
CA GLY A 462 -2.60 28.57 -21.11
C GLY A 462 -1.25 28.78 -21.81
N GLU A 463 -0.40 29.66 -21.28
CA GLU A 463 0.92 29.96 -21.88
C GLU A 463 1.87 28.75 -21.76
N ALA A 464 2.56 28.40 -22.85
CA ALA A 464 3.54 27.32 -22.91
C ALA A 464 4.98 27.88 -22.95
N CYS A 465 5.64 27.92 -21.80
CA CYS A 465 6.96 28.50 -21.62
C CYS A 465 8.08 27.45 -21.56
N PHE A 466 9.01 27.54 -22.51
CA PHE A 466 10.20 26.72 -22.69
C PHE A 466 11.50 27.54 -22.52
N ASP A 467 11.48 28.68 -21.80
CA ASP A 467 12.67 29.56 -21.62
C ASP A 467 13.90 28.74 -21.21
N ARG A 468 14.97 28.85 -22.01
CA ARG A 468 16.27 28.17 -21.81
C ARG A 468 16.19 26.64 -21.70
N ALA A 469 15.09 26.02 -22.09
CA ALA A 469 14.98 24.57 -22.18
C ALA A 469 15.91 24.01 -23.26
N ASN A 470 16.30 22.75 -23.14
CA ASN A 470 17.11 22.04 -24.13
C ASN A 470 16.28 20.91 -24.74
N LEU A 471 15.89 21.04 -26.01
CA LEU A 471 15.05 20.11 -26.75
C LEU A 471 15.89 19.38 -27.79
N HIS A 472 16.13 18.09 -27.58
CA HIS A 472 16.91 17.24 -28.48
C HIS A 472 16.06 16.07 -29.02
N LYS A 473 15.87 15.98 -30.34
CA LYS A 473 15.01 14.98 -30.99
C LYS A 473 13.57 14.98 -30.44
N VAL A 474 12.98 16.16 -30.25
CA VAL A 474 11.60 16.31 -29.80
C VAL A 474 10.69 16.40 -31.02
N THR A 475 9.57 15.67 -31.03
CA THR A 475 8.54 15.78 -32.09
C THR A 475 7.22 16.19 -31.47
N PHE A 476 6.69 17.32 -31.92
CA PHE A 476 5.31 17.74 -31.71
C PHE A 476 4.52 17.35 -32.97
N SER A 477 3.40 16.65 -32.81
CA SER A 477 2.55 16.14 -33.90
C SER A 477 1.09 16.41 -33.58
N LYS A 478 0.34 17.15 -34.42
CA LYS A 478 -1.04 17.56 -34.12
C LYS A 478 -1.17 18.26 -32.76
N VAL A 479 -0.26 19.18 -32.45
CA VAL A 479 -0.25 19.91 -31.17
C VAL A 479 -0.82 21.31 -31.38
N THR A 480 -1.81 21.67 -30.57
CA THR A 480 -2.41 23.01 -30.57
C THR A 480 -1.94 23.78 -29.35
N PHE A 481 -1.37 24.96 -29.58
CA PHE A 481 -1.08 25.95 -28.56
C PHE A 481 -2.09 27.08 -28.72
N VAL A 482 -2.98 27.24 -27.73
CA VAL A 482 -4.00 28.30 -27.74
C VAL A 482 -3.39 29.58 -27.17
N GLY A 483 -2.86 29.52 -25.94
CA GLY A 483 -2.09 30.59 -25.33
C GLY A 483 -0.66 30.73 -25.88
N LYS A 484 0.02 31.80 -25.44
CA LYS A 484 1.34 32.21 -25.95
C LYS A 484 2.41 31.14 -25.76
N VAL A 485 3.33 31.06 -26.72
CA VAL A 485 4.44 30.10 -26.66
C VAL A 485 5.78 30.82 -26.63
N ASN A 486 6.65 30.44 -25.69
CA ASN A 486 7.93 31.11 -25.46
C ASN A 486 9.09 30.12 -25.48
N PHE A 487 9.83 30.06 -26.59
CA PHE A 487 11.08 29.32 -26.74
C PHE A 487 12.33 30.18 -26.44
N GLY A 488 12.15 31.30 -25.71
CA GLY A 488 13.17 32.29 -25.40
C GLY A 488 14.49 31.69 -24.90
N GLY A 489 15.59 31.94 -25.61
CA GLY A 489 16.92 31.42 -25.24
C GLY A 489 17.04 29.89 -25.20
N ALA A 490 16.05 29.13 -25.67
CA ALA A 490 16.07 27.67 -25.69
C ALA A 490 17.16 27.13 -26.63
N THR A 491 17.50 25.84 -26.47
CA THR A 491 18.44 25.12 -27.35
C THR A 491 17.69 24.03 -28.09
N LEU A 492 17.64 24.09 -29.42
CA LEU A 492 16.91 23.15 -30.26
C LEU A 492 17.86 22.31 -31.12
N THR A 493 17.61 21.00 -31.24
CA THR A 493 18.36 20.12 -32.15
C THR A 493 17.50 18.94 -32.59
N ALA A 494 17.31 18.79 -33.90
CA ALA A 494 16.42 17.81 -34.51
C ALA A 494 14.97 17.87 -33.96
N VAL A 495 14.44 19.08 -33.73
CA VAL A 495 13.07 19.28 -33.26
C VAL A 495 12.12 19.37 -34.47
N ARG A 496 11.01 18.64 -34.44
CA ARG A 496 9.99 18.66 -35.49
C ARG A 496 8.66 19.14 -34.93
N PHE A 497 8.02 20.03 -35.67
CA PHE A 497 6.62 20.40 -35.52
C PHE A 497 5.89 19.90 -36.76
N VAL A 498 4.91 19.01 -36.57
CA VAL A 498 4.13 18.37 -37.63
C VAL A 498 2.65 18.61 -37.33
N ASP A 499 1.89 19.12 -38.30
CA ASP A 499 0.45 19.41 -38.11
C ASP A 499 0.14 20.27 -36.87
N CYS A 500 1.04 21.19 -36.49
CA CYS A 500 0.90 21.99 -35.27
C CYS A 500 0.20 23.33 -35.53
N THR A 501 -0.57 23.81 -34.56
CA THR A 501 -1.27 25.11 -34.63
C THR A 501 -0.86 26.00 -33.46
N PHE A 502 -0.53 27.26 -33.74
CA PHE A 502 -0.23 28.30 -32.76
C PHE A 502 -1.24 29.45 -32.92
N LYS A 503 -2.16 29.62 -31.96
CA LYS A 503 -3.26 30.59 -32.06
C LYS A 503 -2.87 31.99 -31.59
N ASP A 504 -2.37 32.11 -30.36
CA ASP A 504 -1.69 33.32 -29.88
C ASP A 504 -0.21 33.32 -30.33
N SER A 505 0.44 34.45 -30.09
CA SER A 505 1.82 34.78 -30.38
C SER A 505 2.87 33.77 -29.90
N VAL A 506 3.92 33.59 -30.70
CA VAL A 506 5.07 32.72 -30.40
C VAL A 506 6.40 33.45 -30.55
N SER A 507 7.20 33.41 -29.47
CA SER A 507 8.57 33.94 -29.42
C SER A 507 9.59 32.83 -29.54
N TRP A 508 10.54 33.01 -30.46
CA TRP A 508 11.78 32.23 -30.60
C TRP A 508 13.00 33.09 -30.25
N ASP A 509 12.83 34.18 -29.50
CA ASP A 509 13.87 35.19 -29.32
C ASP A 509 15.10 34.62 -28.60
N PHE A 510 16.29 34.95 -29.09
CA PHE A 510 17.58 34.41 -28.60
C PHE A 510 17.72 32.87 -28.67
N THR A 511 16.83 32.11 -29.34
CA THR A 511 16.92 30.64 -29.45
C THR A 511 18.25 30.23 -30.11
N LYS A 512 19.00 29.32 -29.47
CA LYS A 512 20.38 28.95 -29.84
C LYS A 512 20.45 27.55 -30.42
N GLY A 513 21.02 27.45 -31.62
CA GLY A 513 21.08 26.20 -32.36
C GLY A 513 19.69 25.81 -32.88
N GLY A 514 19.61 25.58 -34.19
CA GLY A 514 18.41 25.08 -34.84
C GLY A 514 18.67 23.88 -35.73
N LYS A 515 19.78 23.16 -35.51
CA LYS A 515 20.25 22.11 -36.41
C LYS A 515 19.16 21.07 -36.66
N ASP A 516 18.68 21.07 -37.91
CA ASP A 516 17.63 20.20 -38.43
C ASP A 516 16.26 20.39 -37.71
N VAL A 517 15.92 21.63 -37.32
CA VAL A 517 14.57 22.03 -36.90
C VAL A 517 13.63 22.13 -38.11
N LYS A 518 12.42 21.58 -37.99
CA LYS A 518 11.45 21.52 -39.09
C LYS A 518 10.03 21.90 -38.66
N PHE A 519 9.34 22.57 -39.57
CA PHE A 519 7.92 22.90 -39.51
C PHE A 519 7.24 22.28 -40.74
N GLU A 520 6.47 21.22 -40.50
CA GLU A 520 5.85 20.38 -41.52
C GLU A 520 4.33 20.54 -41.38
N ASN A 521 3.67 21.28 -42.28
CA ASN A 521 2.24 21.62 -42.18
C ASN A 521 1.87 22.33 -40.85
N VAL A 522 2.56 23.43 -40.54
CA VAL A 522 2.35 24.19 -39.29
C VAL A 522 1.60 25.49 -39.57
N LEU A 523 0.52 25.72 -38.82
CA LEU A 523 -0.29 26.93 -38.84
C LEU A 523 0.12 27.87 -37.70
N PHE A 524 0.26 29.15 -38.03
CA PHE A 524 0.43 30.25 -37.08
C PHE A 524 -0.66 31.28 -37.37
N GLU A 525 -1.52 31.56 -36.39
CA GLU A 525 -2.59 32.55 -36.48
C GLU A 525 -2.19 33.88 -35.81
N GLY A 526 -1.36 33.82 -34.76
CA GLY A 526 -0.81 34.96 -34.04
C GLY A 526 0.60 35.39 -34.46
N ASP A 527 1.10 36.46 -33.83
CA ASP A 527 2.40 37.07 -34.14
C ASP A 527 3.59 36.14 -33.88
N ILE A 528 4.59 36.16 -34.77
CA ILE A 528 5.80 35.33 -34.67
C ILE A 528 7.03 36.22 -34.51
N SER A 529 7.81 36.03 -33.44
CA SER A 529 9.10 36.70 -33.24
C SER A 529 10.29 35.74 -33.31
N PHE A 530 11.38 36.18 -33.93
CA PHE A 530 12.63 35.44 -34.12
C PHE A 530 13.87 36.28 -33.72
N GLU A 531 13.71 37.31 -32.88
CA GLU A 531 14.75 38.31 -32.63
C GLU A 531 16.03 37.67 -32.06
N ARG A 532 17.16 37.85 -32.77
CA ARG A 532 18.48 37.30 -32.40
C ARG A 532 18.51 35.76 -32.25
N SER A 533 17.54 35.06 -32.83
CA SER A 533 17.57 33.59 -32.96
C SER A 533 18.68 33.13 -33.92
N SER A 534 19.22 31.93 -33.70
CA SER A 534 20.32 31.36 -34.51
C SER A 534 19.95 29.99 -35.09
N LEU A 535 18.81 29.92 -35.78
CA LEU A 535 18.27 28.67 -36.31
C LEU A 535 18.95 28.27 -37.63
N GLU A 536 19.61 27.10 -37.66
CA GLU A 536 20.32 26.57 -38.84
C GLU A 536 19.48 25.53 -39.59
N LYS A 537 19.21 25.76 -40.88
CA LYS A 537 18.42 24.86 -41.75
C LYS A 537 16.95 24.66 -41.33
N VAL A 538 16.25 25.74 -40.99
CA VAL A 538 14.79 25.69 -40.85
C VAL A 538 14.17 25.22 -42.17
N LEU A 539 13.44 24.10 -42.13
CA LEU A 539 12.61 23.66 -43.24
C LEU A 539 11.16 23.97 -42.93
N VAL A 540 10.50 24.69 -43.84
CA VAL A 540 9.05 24.95 -43.82
C VAL A 540 8.45 24.29 -45.05
N SER A 541 7.56 23.31 -44.87
CA SER A 541 6.71 22.83 -45.96
C SER A 541 5.31 23.43 -45.78
N MET A 542 4.90 24.25 -46.75
CA MET A 542 3.54 24.81 -46.78
C MET A 542 2.48 23.71 -46.76
N PRO A 543 1.29 23.97 -46.17
CA PRO A 543 0.12 23.12 -46.35
C PRO A 543 -0.18 22.87 -47.84
N SER A 544 -0.80 21.73 -48.15
CA SER A 544 -1.45 21.59 -49.46
C SER A 544 -2.65 22.54 -49.51
N ALA A 545 -2.98 23.08 -50.69
CA ALA A 545 -4.23 23.84 -50.85
C ALA A 545 -5.49 22.99 -50.61
N GLU A 546 -5.33 21.66 -50.50
CA GLU A 546 -6.38 20.68 -50.23
C GLU A 546 -6.44 20.21 -48.75
N SER A 547 -5.51 20.62 -47.88
CA SER A 547 -5.63 20.29 -46.46
C SER A 547 -6.69 21.19 -45.82
N SER A 548 -7.80 20.58 -45.39
CA SER A 548 -8.79 21.20 -44.52
C SER A 548 -8.16 21.70 -43.21
N PRO A 549 -8.85 22.59 -42.46
CA PRO A 549 -8.47 22.89 -41.08
C PRO A 549 -8.26 21.61 -40.27
N LEU A 550 -7.34 21.65 -39.31
CA LEU A 550 -7.11 20.56 -38.38
C LEU A 550 -8.25 20.47 -37.38
N GLU A 551 -9.30 19.74 -37.77
CA GLU A 551 -10.37 19.33 -36.87
C GLU A 551 -9.77 18.48 -35.73
N LEU A 552 -10.08 18.86 -34.49
CA LEU A 552 -9.75 18.06 -33.31
C LEU A 552 -10.58 16.78 -33.36
N SER A 553 -10.04 15.66 -32.88
CA SER A 553 -10.83 14.43 -32.75
C SER A 553 -11.94 14.62 -31.72
N ASP A 554 -13.08 13.95 -31.93
CA ASP A 554 -14.24 14.01 -31.03
C ASP A 554 -13.85 13.72 -29.57
N ASP A 555 -12.95 12.76 -29.35
CA ASP A 555 -12.42 12.42 -28.01
C ASP A 555 -11.62 13.56 -27.38
N LEU A 556 -10.80 14.27 -28.17
CA LEU A 556 -9.97 15.38 -27.70
C LEU A 556 -10.80 16.64 -27.46
N GLN A 557 -11.83 16.88 -28.27
CA GLN A 557 -12.81 17.93 -28.03
C GLN A 557 -13.66 17.61 -26.78
N ALA A 558 -14.07 16.35 -26.59
CA ALA A 558 -14.77 15.92 -25.38
C ALA A 558 -13.90 16.08 -24.12
N MET A 559 -12.59 15.82 -24.21
CA MET A 559 -11.65 16.13 -23.11
C MET A 559 -11.55 17.63 -22.84
N ILE A 560 -11.48 18.49 -23.87
CA ILE A 560 -11.50 19.95 -23.72
C ILE A 560 -12.79 20.42 -23.04
N ASP A 561 -13.95 20.07 -23.59
CA ASP A 561 -15.27 20.36 -23.04
C ASP A 561 -15.40 19.93 -21.57
N THR A 562 -14.81 18.79 -21.21
CA THR A 562 -14.81 18.25 -19.84
C THR A 562 -13.90 19.08 -18.93
N THR A 563 -12.68 19.40 -19.37
CA THR A 563 -11.74 20.24 -18.61
C THR A 563 -12.27 21.66 -18.40
N GLU A 564 -13.03 22.21 -19.36
CA GLU A 564 -13.73 23.49 -19.22
C GLU A 564 -14.95 23.39 -18.29
N LYS A 565 -15.78 22.34 -18.39
CA LYS A 565 -16.93 22.14 -17.47
C LYS A 565 -16.51 21.92 -16.02
N MET A 566 -15.36 21.27 -15.80
CA MET A 566 -14.72 21.15 -14.48
C MET A 566 -14.35 22.49 -13.84
N VAL A 567 -14.50 23.64 -14.52
CA VAL A 567 -14.38 24.99 -13.94
C VAL A 567 -15.69 25.48 -13.31
N LEU A 568 -16.85 24.91 -13.67
CA LEU A 568 -18.18 25.44 -13.34
C LEU A 568 -18.91 24.64 -12.26
N ASP A 569 -18.75 23.31 -12.25
CA ASP A 569 -19.41 22.44 -11.28
C ASP A 569 -18.49 22.22 -10.06
N GLU A 570 -18.74 22.96 -8.96
CA GLU A 570 -18.04 22.76 -7.66
C GLU A 570 -18.58 21.56 -6.87
N ASP A 571 -19.71 20.98 -7.30
CA ASP A 571 -20.38 19.82 -6.69
C ASP A 571 -19.61 18.51 -6.95
N ILE A 572 -18.50 18.33 -6.24
CA ILE A 572 -17.67 17.12 -6.27
C ILE A 572 -18.52 15.91 -5.79
N PRO A 573 -18.55 14.77 -6.53
CA PRO A 573 -19.46 13.65 -6.25
C PRO A 573 -19.01 12.75 -5.07
N PHE A 574 -18.77 13.36 -3.90
CA PHE A 574 -18.55 12.67 -2.63
C PHE A 574 -19.85 12.34 -1.86
N GLU A 575 -21.03 12.67 -2.42
CA GLU A 575 -22.39 12.39 -1.92
C GLU A 575 -22.75 10.88 -1.74
N ALA A 576 -21.76 9.99 -1.63
CA ALA A 576 -21.92 8.54 -1.47
C ALA A 576 -21.30 8.01 -0.16
N LEU A 577 -20.90 8.90 0.75
CA LEU A 577 -20.70 8.59 2.16
C LEU A 577 -21.86 9.23 2.93
N ASP A 578 -22.91 8.44 3.19
CA ASP A 578 -24.05 8.88 3.98
C ASP A 578 -23.59 9.33 5.38
N GLU A 579 -23.61 10.63 5.64
CA GLU A 579 -23.58 11.16 7.00
C GLU A 579 -24.93 10.86 7.67
N GLU A 580 -25.12 9.61 8.13
CA GLU A 580 -26.16 9.31 9.11
C GLU A 580 -25.90 10.20 10.33
N GLU A 581 -26.75 11.22 10.54
CA GLU A 581 -26.70 12.16 11.66
C GLU A 581 -26.75 11.39 13.00
N SER A 582 -25.57 11.03 13.50
CA SER A 582 -25.41 10.31 14.75
C SER A 582 -25.73 11.26 15.91
N SER A 583 -26.99 11.24 16.37
CA SER A 583 -27.48 12.11 17.45
C SER A 583 -26.53 12.11 18.66
N ASP A 584 -26.01 13.28 19.03
CA ASP A 584 -25.01 13.46 20.09
C ASP A 584 -25.55 13.11 21.49
N ASP A 585 -25.24 11.89 21.96
CA ASP A 585 -25.26 11.56 23.39
C ASP A 585 -23.89 11.89 24.00
N GLU A 586 -23.77 13.04 24.67
CA GLU A 586 -22.53 13.52 25.33
C GLU A 586 -22.05 12.60 26.48
N TYR A 587 -21.23 11.60 26.16
CA TYR A 587 -20.52 10.80 27.17
C TYR A 587 -19.24 11.49 27.65
N TYR A 588 -19.38 12.39 28.62
CA TYR A 588 -18.26 12.93 29.40
C TYR A 588 -17.44 11.80 30.05
N TYR A 589 -16.16 11.71 29.69
CA TYR A 589 -15.16 10.91 30.38
C TYR A 589 -14.14 11.85 31.04
N GLU A 590 -14.17 11.94 32.37
CA GLU A 590 -13.08 12.55 33.14
C GLU A 590 -11.82 11.69 32.98
N TYR A 591 -10.74 12.30 32.50
CA TYR A 591 -9.40 11.69 32.51
C TYR A 591 -8.72 12.06 33.82
N GLU A 592 -8.51 11.08 34.71
CA GLU A 592 -7.63 11.26 35.87
C GLU A 592 -6.18 11.42 35.40
N ASP A 593 -5.53 12.48 35.87
CA ASP A 593 -4.19 12.88 35.48
C ASP A 593 -3.14 11.97 36.13
N ILE A 594 -2.28 11.34 35.33
CA ILE A 594 -1.22 10.43 35.80
C ILE A 594 0.12 10.98 35.34
N GLY A 595 0.83 11.65 36.26
CA GLY A 595 2.12 12.27 35.99
C GLY A 595 3.20 11.26 35.58
N GLU A 596 3.96 11.61 34.54
CA GLU A 596 5.11 10.85 34.06
C GLU A 596 6.42 11.51 34.53
N ASP A 597 6.98 11.02 35.64
CA ASP A 597 8.42 11.16 35.94
C ASP A 597 9.15 9.97 35.29
N PHE A 598 9.99 10.23 34.28
CA PHE A 598 10.84 9.22 33.64
C PHE A 598 12.20 9.84 33.28
N ASP A 599 13.24 9.48 34.04
CA ASP A 599 14.62 9.87 33.77
C ASP A 599 15.21 9.06 32.59
N GLU A 600 15.87 9.73 31.65
CA GLU A 600 16.65 9.10 30.56
C GLU A 600 18.13 9.02 30.92
N ASP A 601 18.59 7.88 31.45
CA ASP A 601 20.00 7.53 31.64
C ASP A 601 20.28 6.11 31.10
N LEU A 602 20.79 6.00 29.87
CA LEU A 602 21.30 4.75 29.29
C LEU A 602 22.44 5.00 28.27
N ASP A 603 23.64 5.23 28.79
CA ASP A 603 24.88 4.88 28.08
C ASP A 603 25.08 3.36 28.10
N GLU A 604 25.41 2.73 26.96
CA GLU A 604 26.12 1.44 26.96
C GLU A 604 26.87 1.20 25.63
N ASP A 605 28.18 1.46 25.63
CA ASP A 605 29.10 1.04 24.55
C ASP A 605 29.32 -0.47 24.59
N ALA A 606 29.23 -1.15 23.44
CA ALA A 606 29.53 -2.58 23.32
C ALA A 606 30.34 -2.89 22.05
N ASN A 607 31.63 -3.23 22.25
CA ASN A 607 32.56 -3.68 21.21
C ASN A 607 31.97 -4.80 20.33
N GLU A 608 32.06 -4.66 19.01
CA GLU A 608 32.21 -5.82 18.11
C GLU A 608 33.70 -6.20 18.08
N GLY A 609 34.00 -7.50 18.19
CA GLY A 609 35.37 -8.02 18.11
C GLY A 609 35.62 -8.74 16.78
N ASP A 610 36.79 -8.53 16.18
CA ASP A 610 37.20 -9.23 14.97
C ASP A 610 37.57 -10.70 15.27
N ASP A 611 36.82 -11.64 14.69
CA ASP A 611 37.22 -13.06 14.62
C ASP A 611 38.24 -13.25 13.48
N VAL A 612 39.44 -13.73 13.82
CA VAL A 612 40.52 -14.01 12.87
C VAL A 612 40.51 -15.49 12.46
N GLU A 613 40.17 -15.80 11.21
CA GLU A 613 40.38 -17.13 10.65
C GLU A 613 41.85 -17.33 10.24
N GLU A 614 42.62 -18.10 11.04
CA GLU A 614 43.94 -18.58 10.64
C GLU A 614 43.82 -19.68 9.57
N ALA A 615 44.23 -19.37 8.34
CA ALA A 615 44.38 -20.35 7.27
C ALA A 615 45.79 -20.99 7.32
N THR A 616 45.89 -22.21 7.84
CA THR A 616 47.16 -22.97 7.87
C THR A 616 47.62 -23.34 6.45
N VAL A 617 48.78 -22.84 6.04
CA VAL A 617 49.48 -23.33 4.85
C VAL A 617 50.15 -24.66 5.19
N GLY A 618 49.97 -25.67 4.33
CA GLY A 618 50.71 -26.93 4.37
C GLY A 618 51.61 -27.04 3.16
N ASP A 619 52.92 -26.98 3.37
CA ASP A 619 53.94 -27.36 2.39
C ASP A 619 54.18 -28.87 2.50
N GLU A 620 54.19 -29.59 1.37
CA GLU A 620 54.92 -30.86 1.24
C GLU A 620 55.33 -31.08 -0.23
N GLU A 621 56.48 -31.71 -0.46
CA GLU A 621 57.20 -31.69 -1.74
C GLU A 621 56.83 -32.87 -2.67
N LEU A 622 56.66 -32.61 -3.99
CA LEU A 622 57.36 -33.28 -5.12
C LEU A 622 56.87 -32.81 -6.51
#